data_AF-A0A7D7LDF9-F1
#
_entry.id   AF-A0A7D7LDF9-F1
#
_cell.length_a   1.000
_cell.length_b   1.000
_cell.length_c   1.000
_cell.angle_alpha   90.00
_cell.angle_beta   90.00
_cell.angle_gamma   90.00
#
_symmetry.space_group_name_H-M   'P 1'
#
loop_
_entity.id
_entity.type
_entity.pdbx_description
1 polymer ?
#
loop_
_entity_poly.entity_id
_entity_poly.type
_entity_poly.pdbx_seq_one_letter_code
_entity_poly.pdbx_strand_id
1 'polypeptide(L)'
;MNSTTLNTAAEILEAFRTCENAGEEIDLFESVATRADSPLEAFVEILKEVKLEAILALTIQAFGKITDADVKERLKQSSDLLKLLSEQAQSGKTDLIRWSAATTIENLGFDFISVSRHLAEEPKKIAEKIMQLKIKRFADANLTHSNDYDEYLRFWTYGNYNKLREVTLGLDYEVLNLHWTKCIKQNDSKDEDFNKYDVCYKVINSLALKGVKEINIALERATSVMDDNSHLDENEVFEGIGNTFASMYAKDGDHHIKNLILCLRSNNHITRFRAANNILNNRSVER
;
A
#
# COMPACT_ATOMS: atom_id res chain seq x y z
N MET A 1 -5.48 16.47 6.66
CA MET A 1 -4.64 16.80 7.83
C MET A 1 -3.60 17.85 7.43
N ASN A 2 -3.32 18.87 8.25
CA ASN A 2 -2.30 19.87 7.91
C ASN A 2 -0.92 19.42 8.42
N SER A 3 -0.12 18.78 7.56
CA SER A 3 1.20 18.24 7.94
C SER A 3 2.31 19.30 7.99
N THR A 4 2.02 20.55 7.62
CA THR A 4 3.02 21.64 7.56
C THR A 4 3.54 22.11 8.91
N THR A 5 2.89 21.70 10.02
CA THR A 5 3.26 22.10 11.37
C THR A 5 3.86 20.98 12.22
N LEU A 6 3.97 19.76 11.69
CA LEU A 6 4.44 18.59 12.45
C LEU A 6 5.96 18.50 12.41
N ASN A 7 6.64 18.93 13.47
CA ASN A 7 8.10 19.06 13.48
C ASN A 7 8.80 18.18 14.51
N THR A 8 8.06 17.67 15.50
CA THR A 8 8.59 16.82 16.58
C THR A 8 8.03 15.41 16.52
N ALA A 9 8.70 14.45 17.16
CA ALA A 9 8.22 13.07 17.25
C ALA A 9 6.84 13.01 17.92
N ALA A 10 6.66 13.77 19.01
CA ALA A 10 5.40 13.82 19.74
C ALA A 10 4.22 14.30 18.87
N GLU A 11 4.42 15.36 18.06
CA GLU A 11 3.39 15.87 17.16
C GLU A 11 3.02 14.87 16.07
N ILE A 12 4.01 14.19 15.47
CA ILE A 12 3.77 13.16 14.45
C ILE A 12 3.01 11.98 15.06
N LEU A 13 3.39 11.54 16.26
CA LEU A 13 2.74 10.42 16.94
C LEU A 13 1.32 10.78 17.40
N GLU A 14 1.08 12.01 17.83
CA GLU A 14 -0.27 12.47 18.17
C GLU A 14 -1.14 12.58 16.91
N ALA A 15 -0.59 13.09 15.81
CA ALA A 15 -1.27 13.08 14.52
C ALA A 15 -1.63 11.64 14.09
N PHE A 16 -0.69 10.70 14.20
CA PHE A 16 -0.93 9.30 13.86
C PHE A 16 -2.11 8.69 14.64
N ARG A 17 -2.27 9.04 15.93
CA ARG A 17 -3.39 8.56 16.76
C ARG A 17 -4.76 9.07 16.31
N THR A 18 -4.80 10.16 15.56
CA THR A 18 -6.05 10.72 15.04
C THR A 18 -6.42 10.16 13.66
N CYS A 19 -5.53 9.40 13.02
CA CYS A 19 -5.83 8.72 11.76
C CYS A 19 -6.90 7.64 11.99
N GLU A 20 -7.90 7.59 11.11
CA GLU A 20 -9.00 6.63 11.20
C GLU A 20 -8.67 5.28 10.54
N ASN A 21 -7.71 5.27 9.62
CA ASN A 21 -7.37 4.12 8.78
C ASN A 21 -5.91 4.17 8.31
N ALA A 22 -5.41 3.05 7.80
CA ALA A 22 -4.02 2.92 7.34
C ALA A 22 -3.69 3.84 6.15
N GLY A 23 -4.68 4.17 5.33
CA GLY A 23 -4.52 5.14 4.23
C GLY A 23 -4.09 6.51 4.75
N GLU A 24 -4.77 7.02 5.77
CA GLU A 24 -4.44 8.29 6.43
C GLU A 24 -3.08 8.25 7.14
N GLU A 25 -2.75 7.12 7.77
CA GLU A 25 -1.45 6.94 8.41
C GLU A 25 -0.30 7.00 7.38
N ILE A 26 -0.47 6.38 6.21
CA ILE A 26 0.50 6.45 5.12
C ILE A 26 0.59 7.88 4.58
N ASP A 27 -0.54 8.53 4.30
CA ASP A 27 -0.58 9.93 3.81
C ASP A 27 0.09 10.89 4.79
N LEU A 28 -0.09 10.69 6.10
CA LEU A 28 0.56 11.46 7.14
C LEU A 28 2.09 11.38 7.01
N PHE A 29 2.66 10.18 7.03
CA PHE A 29 4.11 10.00 6.95
C PHE A 29 4.69 10.43 5.60
N GLU A 30 4.00 10.15 4.49
CA GLU A 30 4.40 10.59 3.14
C GLU A 30 4.43 12.11 3.03
N SER A 31 3.38 12.78 3.51
CA SER A 31 3.29 14.24 3.44
C SER A 31 4.31 14.93 4.33
N VAL A 32 4.63 14.37 5.50
CA VAL A 32 5.68 14.91 6.38
C VAL A 32 7.07 14.70 5.76
N ALA A 33 7.34 13.54 5.16
CA ALA A 33 8.63 13.22 4.55
C ALA A 33 8.96 14.02 3.28
N THR A 34 7.93 14.40 2.52
CA THR A 34 8.08 15.09 1.23
C THR A 34 8.06 16.62 1.35
N ARG A 35 7.97 17.14 2.58
CA ARG A 35 8.13 18.57 2.86
C ARG A 35 9.56 19.04 2.55
N ALA A 36 9.67 20.30 2.12
CA ALA A 36 10.96 20.96 1.94
C ALA A 36 11.78 21.01 3.23
N ASP A 37 11.11 21.12 4.38
CA ASP A 37 11.67 21.15 5.73
C ASP A 37 11.38 19.85 6.50
N SER A 38 11.53 18.69 5.86
CA SER A 38 11.25 17.38 6.48
C SER A 38 11.91 17.23 7.86
N PRO A 39 11.15 16.87 8.92
CA PRO A 39 11.63 16.82 10.30
C PRO A 39 12.46 15.56 10.58
N LEU A 40 13.69 15.52 10.06
CA LEU A 40 14.57 14.35 10.16
C LEU A 40 14.84 13.92 11.60
N GLU A 41 15.02 14.88 12.50
CA GLU A 41 15.30 14.59 13.91
C GLU A 41 14.14 13.85 14.56
N ALA A 42 12.90 14.24 14.25
CA ALA A 42 11.71 13.54 14.72
C ALA A 42 11.63 12.10 14.18
N PHE A 43 11.95 11.87 12.91
CA PHE A 43 11.99 10.51 12.36
C PHE A 43 13.09 9.65 13.01
N VAL A 44 14.25 10.23 13.30
CA VAL A 44 15.34 9.51 14.01
C VAL A 44 14.93 9.16 15.44
N GLU A 45 14.26 10.06 16.15
CA GLU A 45 13.73 9.82 17.49
C GLU A 45 12.70 8.68 17.47
N ILE A 46 11.71 8.74 16.58
CA ILE A 46 10.69 7.69 16.41
C ILE A 46 11.34 6.34 16.08
N LEU A 47 12.31 6.30 15.16
CA LEU A 47 13.03 5.09 14.77
C LEU A 47 13.72 4.40 15.96
N LYS A 48 14.26 5.18 16.90
CA LYS A 48 14.96 4.65 18.08
C LYS A 48 13.99 4.18 19.16
N GLU A 49 12.95 4.96 19.42
CA GLU A 49 12.13 4.83 20.62
C GLU A 49 10.86 4.00 20.41
N VAL A 50 10.26 4.05 19.22
CA VAL A 50 8.97 3.41 18.96
C VAL A 50 9.15 1.96 18.50
N LYS A 51 8.28 1.08 19.01
CA LYS A 51 8.25 -0.36 18.69
C LYS A 51 6.97 -0.82 17.99
N LEU A 52 6.00 0.07 17.81
CA LEU A 52 4.78 -0.26 17.06
C LEU A 52 5.13 -0.47 15.59
N GLU A 53 4.77 -1.62 15.05
CA GLU A 53 5.22 -2.08 13.72
C GLU A 53 4.88 -1.09 12.60
N ALA A 54 3.64 -0.62 12.52
CA ALA A 54 3.20 0.31 11.47
C ALA A 54 3.98 1.64 11.52
N ILE A 55 4.08 2.25 12.71
CA ILE A 55 4.82 3.50 12.90
C ILE A 55 6.30 3.31 12.52
N LEU A 56 6.91 2.21 12.97
CA LEU A 56 8.32 1.94 12.68
C LEU A 56 8.55 1.73 11.18
N ALA A 57 7.71 0.96 10.51
CA ALA A 57 7.78 0.74 9.07
C ALA A 57 7.59 2.05 8.28
N LEU A 58 6.58 2.85 8.62
CA LEU A 58 6.31 4.13 7.99
C LEU A 58 7.43 5.14 8.21
N THR A 59 8.01 5.18 9.41
CA THR A 59 9.16 6.05 9.74
C THR A 59 10.39 5.65 8.93
N ILE A 60 10.66 4.36 8.80
CA ILE A 60 11.75 3.85 7.96
C ILE A 60 11.53 4.28 6.51
N GLN A 61 10.33 4.02 5.96
CA GLN A 61 10.00 4.38 4.58
C GLN A 61 10.02 5.89 4.33
N ALA A 62 9.67 6.70 5.33
CA ALA A 62 9.71 8.17 5.24
C ALA A 62 11.11 8.66 4.83
N PHE A 63 12.19 8.09 5.38
CA PHE A 63 13.54 8.45 4.95
C PHE A 63 13.77 8.20 3.45
N GLY A 64 13.26 7.09 2.92
CA GLY A 64 13.37 6.76 1.50
C GLY A 64 12.53 7.65 0.57
N LYS A 65 11.57 8.40 1.11
CA LYS A 65 10.65 9.29 0.38
C LYS A 65 11.09 10.75 0.39
N ILE A 66 12.18 11.09 1.08
CA ILE A 66 12.72 12.46 1.07
C ILE A 66 13.18 12.82 -0.34
N THR A 67 12.61 13.91 -0.86
CA THR A 67 12.85 14.38 -2.23
C THR A 67 13.92 15.46 -2.32
N ASP A 68 14.21 16.17 -1.22
CA ASP A 68 15.25 17.19 -1.19
C ASP A 68 16.64 16.56 -1.39
N ALA A 69 17.35 17.03 -2.42
CA ALA A 69 18.62 16.43 -2.84
C ALA A 69 19.74 16.62 -1.81
N ASP A 70 19.81 17.79 -1.17
CA ASP A 70 20.85 18.11 -0.18
C ASP A 70 20.61 17.32 1.11
N VAL A 71 19.35 17.22 1.54
CA VAL A 71 18.96 16.37 2.67
C VAL A 71 19.29 14.92 2.36
N LYS A 72 18.93 14.42 1.18
CA LYS A 72 19.19 13.04 0.77
C LYS A 72 20.69 12.74 0.76
N GLU A 73 21.52 13.65 0.26
CA GLU A 73 22.97 13.48 0.23
C GLU A 73 23.57 13.43 1.64
N ARG A 74 23.09 14.27 2.58
CA ARG A 74 23.48 14.17 3.99
C ARG A 74 23.08 12.83 4.62
N LEU A 75 21.89 12.32 4.31
CA LEU A 75 21.42 11.04 4.83
C LEU A 75 22.27 9.86 4.33
N LYS A 76 22.68 9.86 3.06
CA LYS A 76 23.59 8.84 2.50
C LYS A 76 24.95 8.79 3.21
N GLN A 77 25.39 9.91 3.77
CA GLN A 77 26.66 10.00 4.50
C GLN A 77 26.51 9.66 5.99
N SER A 78 25.27 9.48 6.48
CA SER A 78 25.00 9.18 7.88
C SER A 78 25.28 7.71 8.22
N SER A 79 26.45 7.47 8.82
CA SER A 79 26.82 6.14 9.32
C SER A 79 25.85 5.62 10.40
N ASP A 80 25.31 6.51 11.23
CA ASP A 80 24.38 6.13 12.30
C ASP A 80 23.05 5.65 11.72
N LEU A 81 22.51 6.36 10.73
CA LEU A 81 21.29 5.95 10.06
C LEU A 81 21.48 4.63 9.31
N LEU A 82 22.59 4.49 8.57
CA LEU A 82 22.90 3.24 7.87
C LEU A 82 22.96 2.07 8.84
N LYS A 83 23.61 2.25 10.01
CA LYS A 83 23.69 1.21 11.04
C LYS A 83 22.29 0.81 11.54
N LEU A 84 21.44 1.78 11.91
CA LEU A 84 20.08 1.52 12.37
C LEU A 84 19.25 0.79 11.30
N LEU A 85 19.28 1.25 10.06
CA LEU A 85 18.55 0.62 8.96
C LEU A 85 19.07 -0.79 8.68
N SER A 86 20.40 -1.00 8.74
CA SER A 86 21.00 -2.32 8.53
C SER A 86 20.59 -3.32 9.61
N GLU A 87 20.57 -2.90 10.87
CA GLU A 87 20.07 -3.72 11.98
C GLU A 87 18.61 -4.14 11.76
N GLN A 88 17.75 -3.21 11.32
CA GLN A 88 16.36 -3.50 11.00
C GLN A 88 16.20 -4.39 9.76
N ALA A 89 17.01 -4.22 8.72
CA ALA A 89 16.96 -5.05 7.51
C ALA A 89 17.38 -6.51 7.82
N GLN A 90 18.41 -6.69 8.65
CA GLN A 90 18.93 -8.01 8.99
C GLN A 90 18.07 -8.74 10.02
N SER A 91 17.60 -8.04 11.05
CA SER A 91 17.04 -8.63 12.27
C SER A 91 15.74 -7.97 12.76
N GLY A 92 15.11 -7.14 11.94
CA GLY A 92 13.82 -6.54 12.24
C GLY A 92 12.78 -7.60 12.58
N LYS A 93 11.90 -7.26 13.52
CA LYS A 93 10.96 -8.22 14.13
C LYS A 93 10.01 -8.89 13.14
N THR A 94 9.66 -8.17 12.06
CA THR A 94 8.70 -8.64 11.05
C THR A 94 9.25 -8.40 9.65
N ASP A 95 8.68 -9.11 8.68
CA ASP A 95 9.06 -8.95 7.28
C ASP A 95 8.77 -7.55 6.75
N LEU A 96 7.72 -6.87 7.25
CA LEU A 96 7.41 -5.49 6.87
C LEU A 96 8.54 -4.53 7.27
N ILE A 97 9.04 -4.64 8.51
CA ILE A 97 10.15 -3.79 9.00
C ILE A 97 11.42 -4.07 8.20
N ARG A 98 11.76 -5.35 8.02
CA ARG A 98 12.96 -5.77 7.29
C ARG A 98 12.92 -5.31 5.83
N TRP A 99 11.78 -5.48 5.17
CA TRP A 99 11.57 -5.03 3.79
C TRP A 99 11.62 -3.50 3.67
N SER A 100 10.97 -2.79 4.60
CA SER A 100 11.00 -1.32 4.64
C SER A 100 12.43 -0.79 4.79
N ALA A 101 13.22 -1.40 5.66
CA ALA A 101 14.61 -0.99 5.89
C ALA A 101 15.49 -1.28 4.68
N ALA A 102 15.40 -2.49 4.13
CA ALA A 102 16.16 -2.89 2.96
C ALA A 102 15.88 -1.99 1.74
N THR A 103 14.61 -1.72 1.45
CA THR A 103 14.21 -0.83 0.36
C THR A 103 14.61 0.63 0.61
N THR A 104 14.55 1.09 1.86
CA THR A 104 14.99 2.45 2.22
C THR A 104 16.49 2.64 2.02
N ILE A 105 17.32 1.65 2.35
CA ILE A 105 18.77 1.70 2.09
C ILE A 105 19.04 1.85 0.59
N GLU A 106 18.35 1.07 -0.26
CA GLU A 106 18.46 1.19 -1.72
C GLU A 106 17.99 2.55 -2.23
N ASN A 107 16.83 3.03 -1.77
CA ASN A 107 16.23 4.29 -2.22
C ASN A 107 17.06 5.51 -1.83
N LEU A 108 17.68 5.49 -0.64
CA LEU A 108 18.63 6.52 -0.23
C LEU A 108 19.89 6.46 -1.08
N GLY A 109 20.33 5.27 -1.49
CA GLY A 109 21.50 5.08 -2.35
C GLY A 109 22.80 5.17 -1.57
N PHE A 110 22.85 4.53 -0.40
CA PHE A 110 24.11 4.38 0.35
C PHE A 110 25.17 3.69 -0.51
N ASP A 111 26.42 4.10 -0.33
CA ASP A 111 27.56 3.47 -1.01
C ASP A 111 27.68 1.98 -0.64
N PHE A 112 27.95 1.15 -1.65
CA PHE A 112 28.06 -0.30 -1.51
C PHE A 112 29.12 -0.72 -0.47
N ILE A 113 30.27 -0.04 -0.43
CA ILE A 113 31.34 -0.36 0.54
C ILE A 113 30.81 -0.14 1.96
N SER A 114 30.11 0.96 2.18
CA SER A 114 29.52 1.30 3.48
C SER A 114 28.45 0.28 3.89
N VAL A 115 27.56 -0.10 2.97
CA VAL A 115 26.52 -1.10 3.21
C VAL A 115 27.12 -2.46 3.55
N SER A 116 28.15 -2.91 2.82
CA SER A 116 28.79 -4.22 3.02
C SER A 116 29.46 -4.41 4.39
N ARG A 117 29.74 -3.32 5.11
CA ARG A 117 30.26 -3.37 6.50
C ARG A 117 29.19 -3.73 7.52
N HIS A 118 27.91 -3.48 7.20
CA HIS A 118 26.80 -3.68 8.13
C HIS A 118 25.90 -4.85 7.72
N LEU A 119 25.82 -5.16 6.43
CA LEU A 119 24.97 -6.23 5.91
C LEU A 119 25.79 -7.29 5.19
N ALA A 120 25.57 -8.55 5.55
CA ALA A 120 26.13 -9.72 4.86
C ALA A 120 25.47 -9.98 3.49
N GLU A 121 24.28 -9.43 3.27
CA GLU A 121 23.51 -9.56 2.04
C GLU A 121 23.11 -8.18 1.53
N GLU A 122 23.15 -7.98 0.21
CA GLU A 122 22.70 -6.73 -0.41
C GLU A 122 21.23 -6.42 -0.05
N PRO A 123 20.90 -5.16 0.29
CA PRO A 123 19.55 -4.79 0.70
C PRO A 123 18.50 -5.17 -0.36
N LYS A 124 18.78 -4.95 -1.65
CA LYS A 124 17.92 -5.41 -2.75
C LYS A 124 17.55 -6.90 -2.66
N LYS A 125 18.52 -7.77 -2.40
CA LYS A 125 18.28 -9.22 -2.30
C LYS A 125 17.43 -9.58 -1.07
N ILE A 126 17.64 -8.88 0.06
CA ILE A 126 16.80 -9.03 1.26
C ILE A 126 15.34 -8.67 0.91
N ALA A 127 15.12 -7.51 0.28
CA ALA A 127 13.80 -7.06 -0.11
C ALA A 127 13.12 -8.01 -1.12
N GLU A 128 13.85 -8.48 -2.12
CA GLU A 128 13.37 -9.45 -3.12
C GLU A 128 12.99 -10.79 -2.49
N LYS A 129 13.83 -11.34 -1.59
CA LYS A 129 13.52 -12.60 -0.89
C LYS A 129 12.23 -12.49 -0.08
N ILE A 130 12.09 -11.43 0.70
CA ILE A 130 10.86 -11.20 1.49
C ILE A 130 9.65 -11.09 0.55
N MET A 131 9.77 -10.32 -0.53
CA MET A 131 8.69 -10.16 -1.50
C MET A 131 8.27 -11.50 -2.11
N GLN A 132 9.22 -12.32 -2.56
CA GLN A 132 8.94 -13.64 -3.13
C GLN A 132 8.26 -14.58 -2.12
N LEU A 133 8.64 -14.52 -0.84
CA LEU A 133 7.95 -15.28 0.21
C LEU A 133 6.49 -14.85 0.37
N LYS A 134 6.22 -13.53 0.38
CA LYS A 134 4.85 -13.01 0.51
C LYS A 134 3.99 -13.33 -0.73
N ILE A 135 4.57 -13.28 -1.92
CA ILE A 135 3.90 -13.68 -3.17
C ILE A 135 3.59 -15.18 -3.14
N LYS A 136 4.56 -16.03 -2.79
CA LYS A 136 4.32 -17.48 -2.67
C LYS A 136 3.22 -17.79 -1.66
N ARG A 137 3.21 -17.08 -0.53
CA ARG A 137 2.22 -17.22 0.54
C ARG A 137 0.81 -16.79 0.11
N PHE A 138 0.69 -15.91 -0.89
CA PHE A 138 -0.59 -15.46 -1.45
C PHE A 138 -1.41 -16.61 -2.05
N ALA A 139 -0.75 -17.66 -2.54
CA ALA A 139 -1.37 -18.84 -3.11
C ALA A 139 -1.65 -19.97 -2.09
N ASP A 140 -1.43 -19.73 -0.79
CA ASP A 140 -1.72 -20.74 0.24
C ASP A 140 -3.23 -20.77 0.55
N ALA A 141 -3.89 -21.91 0.32
CA ALA A 141 -5.31 -22.12 0.62
C ALA A 141 -5.67 -21.98 2.12
N ASN A 142 -4.71 -22.07 3.04
CA ASN A 142 -4.93 -21.89 4.47
C ASN A 142 -4.53 -20.50 4.99
N LEU A 143 -4.17 -19.56 4.11
CA LEU A 143 -3.65 -18.25 4.49
C LEU A 143 -4.57 -17.51 5.49
N THR A 144 -5.87 -17.42 5.21
CA THR A 144 -6.84 -16.71 6.06
C THR A 144 -7.08 -17.34 7.43
N HIS A 145 -6.63 -18.59 7.63
CA HIS A 145 -6.73 -19.33 8.89
C HIS A 145 -5.40 -19.40 9.64
N SER A 146 -4.36 -18.80 9.08
CA SER A 146 -3.04 -18.82 9.66
C SER A 146 -2.92 -17.80 10.80
N ASN A 147 -2.15 -18.14 11.83
CA ASN A 147 -1.92 -17.25 12.98
C ASN A 147 -1.16 -15.97 12.57
N ASP A 148 -0.48 -15.98 11.42
CA ASP A 148 0.27 -14.86 10.86
C ASP A 148 -0.53 -14.02 9.85
N TYR A 149 -1.82 -14.30 9.66
CA TYR A 149 -2.62 -13.62 8.62
C TYR A 149 -2.69 -12.10 8.80
N ASP A 150 -2.81 -11.60 10.03
CA ASP A 150 -2.84 -10.16 10.28
C ASP A 150 -1.48 -9.49 9.96
N GLU A 151 -0.36 -10.17 10.24
CA GLU A 151 0.96 -9.68 9.84
C GLU A 151 1.11 -9.69 8.32
N TYR A 152 0.59 -10.72 7.66
CA TYR A 152 0.56 -10.82 6.21
C TYR A 152 -0.24 -9.67 5.57
N LEU A 153 -1.41 -9.33 6.13
CA LEU A 153 -2.20 -8.17 5.67
C LEU A 153 -1.44 -6.86 5.89
N ARG A 154 -0.84 -6.65 7.08
CA ARG A 154 -0.06 -5.44 7.36
C ARG A 154 1.10 -5.26 6.40
N PHE A 155 1.76 -6.34 5.97
CA PHE A 155 2.81 -6.27 4.96
C PHE A 155 2.31 -5.65 3.65
N TRP A 156 1.12 -6.03 3.18
CA TRP A 156 0.58 -5.48 1.93
C TRP A 156 -0.01 -4.09 2.10
N THR A 157 -0.62 -3.80 3.26
CA THR A 157 -1.20 -2.49 3.57
C THR A 157 -0.13 -1.41 3.70
N TYR A 158 0.93 -1.65 4.49
CA TYR A 158 1.98 -0.65 4.75
C TYR A 158 3.26 -0.86 3.93
N GLY A 159 3.40 -2.00 3.25
CA GLY A 159 4.57 -2.31 2.43
C GLY A 159 4.33 -2.00 0.95
N ASN A 160 4.34 -3.02 0.11
CA ASN A 160 4.28 -2.85 -1.35
C ASN A 160 2.91 -3.19 -1.94
N TYR A 161 1.94 -2.30 -1.71
CA TYR A 161 0.61 -2.37 -2.34
C TYR A 161 0.68 -2.49 -3.87
N ASN A 162 1.58 -1.76 -4.53
CA ASN A 162 1.73 -1.82 -5.98
C ASN A 162 2.13 -3.21 -6.47
N LYS A 163 2.99 -3.91 -5.73
CA LYS A 163 3.37 -5.28 -6.05
C LYS A 163 2.21 -6.26 -5.85
N LEU A 164 1.34 -6.04 -4.86
CA LEU A 164 0.11 -6.83 -4.71
C LEU A 164 -0.76 -6.70 -5.97
N ARG A 165 -0.88 -5.49 -6.51
CA ARG A 165 -1.62 -5.27 -7.77
C ARG A 165 -0.98 -6.00 -8.94
N GLU A 166 0.34 -5.97 -9.08
CA GLU A 166 1.00 -6.69 -10.17
C GLU A 166 0.74 -8.19 -10.12
N VAL A 167 0.71 -8.79 -8.92
CA VAL A 167 0.53 -10.25 -8.77
C VAL A 167 -0.93 -10.69 -8.92
N THR A 168 -1.89 -9.76 -8.94
CA THR A 168 -3.29 -10.05 -9.21
C THR A 168 -3.71 -9.74 -10.64
N LEU A 169 -2.77 -9.36 -11.51
CA LEU A 169 -3.04 -9.17 -12.94
C LEU A 169 -3.55 -10.48 -13.56
N GLY A 170 -4.60 -10.37 -14.38
CA GLY A 170 -5.23 -11.52 -15.05
C GLY A 170 -6.13 -12.38 -14.16
N LEU A 171 -6.34 -12.01 -12.90
CA LEU A 171 -7.37 -12.64 -12.07
C LEU A 171 -8.75 -12.08 -12.40
N ASP A 172 -9.73 -12.97 -12.57
CA ASP A 172 -11.12 -12.61 -12.85
C ASP A 172 -11.82 -12.18 -11.56
N TYR A 173 -12.21 -10.90 -11.51
CA TYR A 173 -12.88 -10.33 -10.34
C TYR A 173 -14.24 -10.96 -10.04
N GLU A 174 -15.04 -11.32 -11.06
CA GLU A 174 -16.37 -11.88 -10.83
C GLU A 174 -16.30 -13.28 -10.28
N VAL A 175 -15.42 -14.12 -10.84
CA VAL A 175 -15.19 -15.48 -10.35
C VAL A 175 -14.77 -15.42 -8.89
N LEU A 176 -13.78 -14.58 -8.56
CA LEU A 176 -13.28 -14.42 -7.20
C LEU A 176 -14.35 -13.86 -6.25
N ASN A 177 -15.06 -12.81 -6.62
CA ASN A 177 -16.08 -12.19 -5.78
C ASN A 177 -17.30 -13.11 -5.54
N LEU A 178 -17.76 -13.83 -6.57
CA LEU A 178 -18.85 -14.78 -6.46
C LEU A 178 -18.46 -15.93 -5.54
N HIS A 179 -17.24 -16.46 -5.72
CA HIS A 179 -16.71 -17.53 -4.89
C HIS A 179 -16.59 -17.08 -3.43
N TRP A 180 -15.95 -15.93 -3.20
CA TRP A 180 -15.79 -15.35 -1.86
C TRP A 180 -17.13 -15.13 -1.15
N THR A 181 -18.12 -14.58 -1.85
CA THR A 181 -19.47 -14.36 -1.30
C THR A 181 -20.16 -15.68 -0.91
N LYS A 182 -19.96 -16.74 -1.71
CA LYS A 182 -20.51 -18.07 -1.43
C LYS A 182 -19.84 -18.70 -0.20
N CYS A 183 -18.51 -18.65 -0.14
CA CYS A 183 -17.71 -19.13 0.99
C CYS A 183 -18.11 -18.51 2.32
N ILE A 184 -18.30 -17.18 2.36
CA ILE A 184 -18.78 -16.48 3.56
C ILE A 184 -20.15 -17.02 4.02
N LYS A 185 -21.10 -17.19 3.09
CA LYS A 185 -22.44 -17.68 3.42
C LYS A 185 -22.43 -19.13 3.93
N GLN A 186 -21.45 -19.91 3.49
CA GLN A 186 -21.31 -21.33 3.81
C GLN A 186 -20.36 -21.59 4.98
N ASN A 187 -19.69 -20.54 5.49
CA ASN A 187 -18.63 -20.63 6.49
C ASN A 187 -17.50 -21.58 6.08
N ASP A 188 -17.18 -21.61 4.77
CA ASP A 188 -16.14 -22.44 4.17
C ASP A 188 -15.12 -21.54 3.47
N SER A 189 -14.07 -21.17 4.20
CA SER A 189 -13.06 -20.18 3.77
C SER A 189 -11.70 -20.80 3.44
N LYS A 190 -11.58 -22.14 3.38
CA LYS A 190 -10.30 -22.82 3.12
C LYS A 190 -10.10 -23.06 1.63
N ASP A 191 -9.89 -21.97 0.91
CA ASP A 191 -9.71 -22.00 -0.53
C ASP A 191 -8.76 -20.90 -1.01
N GLU A 192 -7.99 -21.20 -2.05
CA GLU A 192 -6.99 -20.28 -2.59
C GLU A 192 -7.64 -19.02 -3.20
N ASP A 193 -8.72 -19.17 -3.97
CA ASP A 193 -9.41 -18.07 -4.62
C ASP A 193 -10.14 -17.19 -3.60
N PHE A 194 -10.70 -17.81 -2.55
CA PHE A 194 -11.19 -17.07 -1.38
C PHE A 194 -10.12 -16.16 -0.79
N ASN A 195 -8.91 -16.70 -0.55
CA ASN A 195 -7.83 -15.96 0.09
C ASN A 195 -7.32 -14.80 -0.77
N LYS A 196 -7.19 -15.01 -2.08
CA LYS A 196 -6.75 -13.96 -3.02
C LYS A 196 -7.69 -12.76 -2.97
N TYR A 197 -9.00 -13.00 -3.02
CA TYR A 197 -10.00 -11.93 -2.93
C TYR A 197 -10.00 -11.29 -1.54
N ASP A 198 -9.99 -12.09 -0.46
CA ASP A 198 -10.07 -11.60 0.92
C ASP A 198 -8.91 -10.65 1.25
N VAL A 199 -7.69 -10.99 0.83
CA VAL A 199 -6.51 -10.14 1.00
C VAL A 199 -6.68 -8.81 0.25
N CYS A 200 -7.03 -8.85 -1.04
CA CYS A 200 -7.18 -7.62 -1.84
C CYS A 200 -8.28 -6.73 -1.27
N TYR A 201 -9.41 -7.32 -0.89
CA TYR A 201 -10.54 -6.62 -0.30
C TYR A 201 -10.16 -5.95 1.02
N LYS A 202 -9.52 -6.69 1.94
CA LYS A 202 -9.10 -6.16 3.25
C LYS A 202 -8.03 -5.09 3.14
N VAL A 203 -7.06 -5.24 2.24
CA VAL A 203 -6.03 -4.22 2.00
C VAL A 203 -6.68 -2.91 1.50
N ILE A 204 -7.57 -2.98 0.50
CA ILE A 204 -8.27 -1.77 0.03
C ILE A 204 -9.15 -1.16 1.11
N ASN A 205 -9.88 -1.98 1.86
CA ASN A 205 -10.69 -1.50 2.98
C ASN A 205 -9.83 -0.76 4.02
N SER A 206 -8.64 -1.28 4.35
CA SER A 206 -7.70 -0.63 5.28
C SER A 206 -7.13 0.67 4.71
N LEU A 207 -6.91 0.75 3.40
CA LEU A 207 -6.46 1.98 2.74
C LEU A 207 -7.58 3.00 2.52
N ALA A 208 -8.85 2.59 2.66
CA ALA A 208 -10.03 3.42 2.52
C ALA A 208 -9.97 4.35 1.28
N LEU A 209 -10.16 5.66 1.48
CA LEU A 209 -10.15 6.64 0.40
C LEU A 209 -8.81 6.68 -0.36
N LYS A 210 -7.67 6.45 0.29
CA LYS A 210 -6.36 6.37 -0.38
C LYS A 210 -6.35 5.22 -1.39
N GLY A 211 -6.86 4.05 -1.01
CA GLY A 211 -6.96 2.89 -1.89
C GLY A 211 -7.78 3.19 -3.15
N VAL A 212 -8.94 3.84 -3.00
CA VAL A 212 -9.79 4.27 -4.13
C VAL A 212 -9.09 5.30 -5.02
N LYS A 213 -8.38 6.27 -4.43
CA LYS A 213 -7.59 7.27 -5.18
C LYS A 213 -6.47 6.64 -5.99
N GLU A 214 -5.73 5.69 -5.44
CA GLU A 214 -4.67 4.97 -6.14
C GLU A 214 -5.21 4.15 -7.32
N ILE A 215 -6.38 3.52 -7.15
CA ILE A 215 -7.07 2.83 -8.25
C ILE A 215 -7.46 3.83 -9.35
N ASN A 216 -8.03 4.98 -8.98
CA ASN A 216 -8.38 6.04 -9.94
C ASN A 216 -7.16 6.56 -10.72
N ILE A 217 -6.03 6.81 -10.04
CA ILE A 217 -4.79 7.27 -10.69
C ILE A 217 -4.30 6.23 -11.70
N ALA A 218 -4.39 4.95 -11.35
CA ALA A 218 -3.97 3.88 -12.26
C ALA A 218 -4.89 3.77 -13.49
N LEU A 219 -6.21 3.88 -13.28
CA LEU A 219 -7.18 3.94 -14.38
C LEU A 219 -6.94 5.16 -15.29
N GLU A 220 -6.66 6.33 -14.71
CA GLU A 220 -6.32 7.53 -15.49
C GLU A 220 -5.08 7.33 -16.36
N ARG A 221 -4.02 6.74 -15.80
CA ARG A 221 -2.80 6.39 -16.55
C ARG A 221 -3.08 5.40 -17.68
N ALA A 222 -3.91 4.39 -17.45
CA ALA A 222 -4.32 3.46 -18.51
C ALA A 222 -5.06 4.20 -19.64
N THR A 223 -5.99 5.10 -19.29
CA THR A 223 -6.74 5.88 -20.29
C THR A 223 -5.91 6.91 -21.06
N SER A 224 -4.79 7.39 -20.53
CA SER A 224 -3.95 8.37 -21.25
C SER A 224 -2.98 7.72 -22.25
N VAL A 225 -2.75 6.40 -22.16
CA VAL A 225 -1.85 5.63 -23.04
C VAL A 225 -2.59 5.05 -24.28
N MET A 226 -3.81 5.52 -24.54
CA MET A 226 -4.79 5.05 -25.55
C MET A 226 -4.37 4.97 -27.04
N ASP A 227 -3.09 5.14 -27.39
CA ASP A 227 -2.61 5.02 -28.78
C ASP A 227 -2.15 3.60 -29.19
N ASP A 228 -2.02 2.63 -28.26
CA ASP A 228 -1.69 1.24 -28.63
C ASP A 228 -2.48 0.20 -27.79
N ASN A 229 -3.63 -0.19 -28.32
CA ASN A 229 -4.62 -1.07 -27.68
C ASN A 229 -4.17 -2.53 -27.68
N SER A 230 -4.01 -3.13 -26.49
CA SER A 230 -4.39 -4.54 -26.17
C SER A 230 -3.88 -5.07 -24.83
N HIS A 231 -3.01 -4.34 -24.11
CA HIS A 231 -2.28 -4.92 -22.96
C HIS A 231 -2.32 -4.11 -21.66
N LEU A 232 -3.08 -3.02 -21.60
CA LEU A 232 -2.92 -2.01 -20.56
C LEU A 232 -4.25 -1.64 -19.88
N ASP A 233 -5.01 -2.64 -19.42
CA ASP A 233 -6.03 -2.45 -18.36
C ASP A 233 -6.61 -3.80 -17.89
N GLU A 234 -5.99 -4.53 -16.96
CA GLU A 234 -6.59 -5.80 -16.47
C GLU A 234 -6.23 -6.14 -15.01
N ASN A 235 -6.24 -5.15 -14.11
CA ASN A 235 -6.38 -5.51 -12.70
C ASN A 235 -7.84 -5.42 -12.27
N GLU A 236 -8.64 -6.28 -12.89
CA GLU A 236 -10.08 -6.36 -12.71
C GLU A 236 -10.46 -6.46 -11.23
N VAL A 237 -9.64 -7.18 -10.45
CA VAL A 237 -9.83 -7.35 -9.01
C VAL A 237 -9.86 -6.01 -8.30
N PHE A 238 -8.85 -5.17 -8.52
CA PHE A 238 -8.77 -3.86 -7.85
C PHE A 238 -9.78 -2.85 -8.42
N GLU A 239 -10.11 -2.91 -9.70
CA GLU A 239 -11.17 -2.08 -10.28
C GLU A 239 -12.54 -2.41 -9.70
N GLY A 240 -12.88 -3.70 -9.62
CA GLY A 240 -14.14 -4.17 -9.06
C GLY A 240 -14.27 -3.88 -7.57
N ILE A 241 -13.20 -4.09 -6.81
CA ILE A 241 -13.12 -3.72 -5.39
C ILE A 241 -13.24 -2.20 -5.24
N GLY A 242 -12.53 -1.42 -6.06
CA GLY A 242 -12.58 0.04 -6.07
C GLY A 242 -14.00 0.57 -6.31
N ASN A 243 -14.72 0.02 -7.28
CA ASN A 243 -16.12 0.37 -7.56
C ASN A 243 -17.05 0.00 -6.39
N THR A 244 -16.77 -1.13 -5.70
CA THR A 244 -17.51 -1.52 -4.49
C THR A 244 -17.32 -0.48 -3.39
N PHE A 245 -16.08 -0.08 -3.11
CA PHE A 245 -15.76 0.86 -2.04
C PHE A 245 -16.06 2.32 -2.37
N ALA A 246 -15.98 2.73 -3.63
CA ALA A 246 -16.32 4.08 -4.06
C ALA A 246 -17.75 4.47 -3.60
N SER A 247 -18.68 3.51 -3.65
CA SER A 247 -20.04 3.70 -3.16
C SER A 247 -20.15 3.82 -1.63
N MET A 248 -19.26 3.17 -0.88
CA MET A 248 -19.23 3.21 0.58
C MET A 248 -18.64 4.52 1.11
N TYR A 249 -17.66 5.08 0.40
CA TYR A 249 -17.00 6.34 0.75
C TYR A 249 -17.63 7.58 0.07
N ALA A 250 -18.82 7.42 -0.53
CA ALA A 250 -19.54 8.44 -1.29
C ALA A 250 -20.04 9.67 -0.49
N LYS A 251 -19.66 9.80 0.79
CA LYS A 251 -19.88 11.06 1.54
C LYS A 251 -19.11 12.23 0.93
N ASP A 252 -18.01 11.96 0.22
CA ASP A 252 -17.30 12.90 -0.66
C ASP A 252 -17.70 12.65 -2.12
N GLY A 253 -18.86 13.19 -2.54
CA GLY A 253 -19.53 12.88 -3.82
C GLY A 253 -18.65 12.96 -5.08
N ASP A 254 -17.59 13.75 -5.08
CA ASP A 254 -16.68 13.92 -6.22
C ASP A 254 -15.84 12.66 -6.51
N HIS A 255 -15.38 11.94 -5.48
CA HIS A 255 -14.51 10.78 -5.69
C HIS A 255 -15.27 9.55 -6.17
N HIS A 256 -16.50 9.37 -5.70
CA HIS A 256 -17.40 8.31 -6.14
C HIS A 256 -17.78 8.48 -7.62
N ILE A 257 -18.25 9.68 -8.00
CA ILE A 257 -18.61 9.98 -9.40
C ILE A 257 -17.38 9.84 -10.31
N LYS A 258 -16.22 10.32 -9.87
CA LYS A 258 -14.97 10.18 -10.62
C LYS A 258 -14.58 8.71 -10.84
N ASN A 259 -14.64 7.88 -9.79
CA ASN A 259 -14.36 6.44 -9.93
C ASN A 259 -15.34 5.78 -10.90
N LEU A 260 -16.65 6.07 -10.79
CA LEU A 260 -17.65 5.52 -11.71
C LEU A 260 -17.40 5.91 -13.16
N ILE A 261 -17.03 7.16 -13.44
CA ILE A 261 -16.68 7.63 -14.79
C ILE A 261 -15.43 6.93 -15.32
N LEU A 262 -14.41 6.73 -14.49
CA LEU A 262 -13.20 6.00 -14.88
C LEU A 262 -13.50 4.51 -15.14
N CYS A 263 -14.30 3.88 -14.28
CA CYS A 263 -14.76 2.50 -14.45
C CYS A 263 -15.62 2.31 -15.72
N LEU A 264 -16.36 3.33 -16.18
CA LEU A 264 -17.04 3.28 -17.49
C LEU A 264 -16.08 3.24 -18.69
N ARG A 265 -14.82 3.67 -18.50
CA ARG A 265 -13.77 3.63 -19.51
C ARG A 265 -12.89 2.38 -19.42
N SER A 266 -13.04 1.58 -18.36
CA SER A 266 -12.33 0.30 -18.20
C SER A 266 -12.57 -0.59 -19.41
N ASN A 267 -11.57 -1.39 -19.81
CA ASN A 267 -11.75 -2.40 -20.85
C ASN A 267 -12.60 -3.60 -20.39
N ASN A 268 -12.78 -3.77 -19.08
CA ASN A 268 -13.64 -4.80 -18.50
C ASN A 268 -15.13 -4.43 -18.64
N HIS A 269 -15.87 -5.21 -19.44
CA HIS A 269 -17.28 -5.00 -19.70
C HIS A 269 -18.18 -5.10 -18.45
N ILE A 270 -17.82 -5.94 -17.48
CA ILE A 270 -18.52 -6.06 -16.20
C ILE A 270 -18.30 -4.82 -15.35
N THR A 271 -17.05 -4.35 -15.24
CA THR A 271 -16.71 -3.11 -14.51
C THR A 271 -17.53 -1.95 -15.08
N ARG A 272 -17.59 -1.83 -16.42
CA ARG A 272 -18.45 -0.85 -17.10
C ARG A 272 -19.92 -1.03 -16.77
N PHE A 273 -20.45 -2.25 -16.84
CA PHE A 273 -21.85 -2.55 -16.55
C PHE A 273 -22.24 -2.19 -15.11
N ARG A 274 -21.41 -2.55 -14.12
CA ARG A 274 -21.64 -2.20 -12.71
C ARG A 274 -21.56 -0.70 -12.48
N ALA A 275 -20.57 -0.03 -13.08
CA ALA A 275 -20.47 1.43 -13.00
C ALA A 275 -21.72 2.11 -13.60
N ALA A 276 -22.18 1.65 -14.77
CA ALA A 276 -23.41 2.13 -15.40
C ALA A 276 -24.64 1.92 -14.50
N ASN A 277 -24.82 0.72 -13.94
CA ASN A 277 -25.93 0.43 -13.02
C ASN A 277 -25.88 1.29 -11.75
N ASN A 278 -24.69 1.50 -11.18
CA ASN A 278 -24.53 2.37 -10.00
C ASN A 278 -24.89 3.82 -10.32
N ILE A 279 -24.55 4.32 -11.52
CA ILE A 279 -24.96 5.67 -11.97
C ILE A 279 -26.48 5.74 -12.14
N LEU A 280 -27.09 4.74 -12.76
CA LEU A 280 -28.53 4.71 -13.03
C LEU A 280 -29.36 4.60 -11.74
N ASN A 281 -28.91 3.78 -10.78
CA ASN A 281 -29.61 3.55 -9.52
C ASN A 281 -29.44 4.70 -8.51
N ASN A 282 -28.33 5.45 -8.57
CA ASN A 282 -28.19 6.65 -7.74
C ASN A 282 -29.11 7.80 -8.18
N ARG A 283 -29.48 7.86 -9.47
CA ARG A 283 -30.45 8.85 -9.99
C ARG A 283 -31.90 8.60 -9.56
N SER A 284 -32.24 7.40 -9.08
CA SER A 284 -33.57 7.08 -8.58
C SER A 284 -33.82 7.47 -7.11
N VAL A 285 -32.78 7.89 -6.38
CA VAL A 285 -32.89 8.30 -4.96
C VAL A 285 -33.06 9.83 -4.82
N GLU A 286 -32.78 10.60 -5.87
CA GLU A 286 -32.92 12.06 -5.91
C GLU A 286 -34.24 12.56 -6.57
N ARG A 287 -35.25 11.70 -6.72
CA ARG A 287 -36.61 12.06 -7.18
C ARG A 287 -37.64 11.70 -6.12
#